data_AF-A0A8C7E1W2-F1
#
_entry.id   AF-A0A8C7E1W2-F1
#
_cell.length_a   1.000
_cell.length_b   1.000
_cell.length_c   1.000
_cell.angle_alpha   90.00
_cell.angle_beta   90.00
_cell.angle_gamma   90.00
#
_symmetry.space_group_name_H-M   'P 1'
#
loop_
_entity.id
_entity.type
_entity.pdbx_description
1 polymer ?
#
loop_
_entity_poly.entity_id
_entity_poly.type
_entity_poly.pdbx_seq_one_letter_code
_entity_poly.pdbx_strand_id
1 'polypeptide(L)'
;MKCFPLIPPFLGQDPKYPVENLLLEERVQPWLCCPLDRSRQLRAELQLEHAGCIGYIDVGNSGSAFLQIEVGRSSWPPDRDYLTLLPTTTLMMPADAKQDRNRSGVRMFKEGDLLASALAEKWDRVRLTCSQPFHRHAQFGLAFIRIRTPEDTEESQGSPAARSPGQVGLWVGHVWGSGFPRVGPQARGLQRSLRWDPFPSRAIVSTQLCRGPLRLLARSAGNVSSHRAPSSTCGGFARKSRSIA
;
A
#
# COMPACT_ATOMS: atom_id res chain seq x y z
N MET A 1 -8.74 6.47 11.43
CA MET A 1 -9.91 6.51 10.52
C MET A 1 -10.32 5.09 10.15
N LYS A 2 -11.62 4.79 10.08
CA LYS A 2 -12.11 3.50 9.55
C LYS A 2 -12.11 3.52 8.02
N CYS A 3 -11.80 2.38 7.40
CA CYS A 3 -11.78 2.22 5.93
C CYS A 3 -12.62 1.01 5.50
N PHE A 4 -12.99 0.94 4.21
CA PHE A 4 -13.74 -0.13 3.55
C PHE A 4 -13.10 -0.43 2.19
N PRO A 5 -13.05 -1.68 1.70
CA PRO A 5 -12.43 -1.97 0.41
C PRO A 5 -13.38 -1.61 -0.75
N LEU A 6 -12.84 -1.04 -1.83
CA LEU A 6 -13.62 -0.67 -3.03
C LEU A 6 -13.47 -1.65 -4.19
N ILE A 7 -12.33 -2.35 -4.30
CA ILE A 7 -12.06 -3.27 -5.42
C ILE A 7 -12.32 -4.73 -4.98
N PRO A 8 -13.20 -5.47 -5.68
CA PRO A 8 -13.53 -6.86 -5.34
C PRO A 8 -12.40 -7.87 -5.66
N PRO A 9 -12.45 -9.10 -5.08
CA PRO A 9 -11.28 -9.91 -4.72
C PRO A 9 -10.51 -10.64 -5.84
N PHE A 10 -10.83 -10.39 -7.11
CA PHE A 10 -10.25 -11.18 -8.22
C PHE A 10 -8.96 -10.60 -8.82
N LEU A 11 -8.52 -9.42 -8.40
CA LEU A 11 -7.28 -8.80 -8.90
C LEU A 11 -6.11 -9.12 -7.97
N GLY A 12 -5.47 -10.26 -8.22
CA GLY A 12 -4.11 -10.54 -7.72
C GLY A 12 -3.96 -10.77 -6.21
N GLN A 13 -5.05 -10.85 -5.43
CA GLN A 13 -5.00 -11.14 -3.99
C GLN A 13 -5.35 -12.60 -3.65
N ASP A 14 -4.87 -13.08 -2.51
CA ASP A 14 -5.14 -14.42 -2.00
C ASP A 14 -6.54 -14.47 -1.35
N PRO A 15 -7.42 -15.41 -1.74
CA PRO A 15 -8.75 -15.56 -1.13
C PRO A 15 -8.73 -15.78 0.39
N LYS A 16 -7.64 -16.35 0.93
CA LYS A 16 -7.45 -16.56 2.36
C LYS A 16 -6.93 -15.32 3.08
N TYR A 17 -6.26 -14.43 2.37
CA TYR A 17 -5.61 -13.23 2.91
C TYR A 17 -6.03 -11.98 2.14
N PRO A 18 -7.34 -11.64 2.16
CA PRO A 18 -7.86 -10.58 1.32
C PRO A 18 -7.65 -9.20 1.97
N VAL A 19 -7.91 -8.13 1.22
CA VAL A 19 -7.68 -6.73 1.63
C VAL A 19 -8.44 -6.35 2.90
N GLU A 20 -9.59 -6.96 3.17
CA GLU A 20 -10.42 -6.75 4.36
C GLU A 20 -9.62 -6.97 5.65
N ASN A 21 -8.60 -7.84 5.61
CA ASN A 21 -7.74 -8.10 6.76
C ASN A 21 -6.99 -6.84 7.23
N LEU A 22 -6.72 -5.88 6.35
CA LEU A 22 -6.09 -4.60 6.72
C LEU A 22 -6.97 -3.74 7.64
N LEU A 23 -8.27 -4.01 7.66
CA LEU A 23 -9.26 -3.24 8.41
C LEU A 23 -9.52 -3.83 9.81
N LEU A 24 -8.98 -5.02 10.08
CA LEU A 24 -9.16 -5.72 11.35
C LEU A 24 -8.13 -5.22 12.37
N GLU A 25 -8.56 -4.36 13.29
CA GLU A 25 -7.67 -3.86 14.37
C GLU A 25 -7.40 -4.92 15.45
N GLU A 26 -8.35 -5.83 15.68
CA GLU A 26 -8.26 -6.84 16.76
C GLU A 26 -7.41 -8.06 16.39
N ARG A 27 -7.32 -8.38 15.10
CA ARG A 27 -6.61 -9.56 14.59
C ARG A 27 -5.70 -9.17 13.44
N VAL A 28 -4.40 -9.26 13.68
CA VAL A 28 -3.40 -9.02 12.65
C VAL A 28 -3.38 -10.22 11.71
N GLN A 29 -4.18 -10.15 10.64
CA GLN A 29 -4.04 -11.02 9.48
C GLN A 29 -3.47 -10.20 8.32
N PRO A 30 -2.54 -10.75 7.53
CA PRO A 30 -2.00 -10.01 6.42
C PRO A 30 -2.99 -9.97 5.26
N TRP A 31 -2.85 -8.94 4.45
CA TRP A 31 -3.32 -8.90 3.07
C TRP A 31 -2.17 -9.35 2.17
N LEU A 32 -2.38 -10.41 1.39
CA LEU A 32 -1.34 -11.02 0.56
C LEU A 32 -1.78 -11.15 -0.90
N CYS A 33 -0.80 -11.12 -1.80
CA CYS A 33 -1.03 -11.45 -3.19
C CYS A 33 -1.34 -12.95 -3.37
N CYS A 34 -2.08 -13.27 -4.43
CA CYS A 34 -2.34 -14.64 -4.83
C CYS A 34 -1.00 -15.36 -5.11
N PRO A 35 -0.77 -16.58 -4.60
CA PRO A 35 0.48 -17.32 -4.85
C PRO A 35 0.74 -17.60 -6.35
N LEU A 36 -0.34 -17.65 -7.14
CA LEU A 36 -0.30 -17.88 -8.57
C LEU A 36 -0.08 -16.58 -9.37
N ASP A 37 -0.31 -15.42 -8.76
CA ASP A 37 -0.09 -14.15 -9.43
C ASP A 37 1.40 -13.88 -9.63
N ARG A 38 1.75 -13.49 -10.86
CA ARG A 38 3.12 -13.19 -11.31
C ARG A 38 3.31 -11.72 -11.65
N SER A 39 2.27 -10.88 -11.46
CA SER A 39 2.27 -9.43 -11.73
C SER A 39 3.37 -8.67 -11.00
N ARG A 40 3.87 -9.23 -9.87
CA ARG A 40 4.84 -8.59 -8.95
C ARG A 40 4.29 -7.35 -8.27
N GLN A 41 3.00 -7.09 -8.41
CA GLN A 41 2.35 -5.91 -7.87
C GLN A 41 0.99 -6.27 -7.30
N LEU A 42 0.72 -5.78 -6.10
CA LEU A 42 -0.53 -5.98 -5.40
C LEU A 42 -1.14 -4.59 -5.14
N ARG A 43 -2.37 -4.38 -5.60
CA ARG A 43 -3.06 -3.09 -5.47
C ARG A 43 -4.38 -3.24 -4.74
N ALA A 44 -4.70 -2.26 -3.91
CA ALA A 44 -5.99 -2.13 -3.25
C ALA A 44 -6.43 -0.68 -3.24
N GLU A 45 -7.74 -0.47 -3.17
CA GLU A 45 -8.34 0.84 -2.95
C GLU A 45 -9.26 0.74 -1.73
N LEU A 46 -9.05 1.64 -0.78
CA LEU A 46 -9.76 1.75 0.48
C LEU A 46 -10.54 3.06 0.49
N GLN A 47 -11.83 2.99 0.79
CA GLN A 47 -12.71 4.11 1.06
C GLN A 47 -12.70 4.40 2.56
N LEU A 48 -12.35 5.61 2.96
CA LEU A 48 -12.49 6.10 4.33
C LEU A 48 -13.97 6.40 4.60
N GLU A 49 -14.38 6.24 5.87
CA GLU A 49 -15.73 6.56 6.33
C GLU A 49 -16.09 8.04 6.07
N HIS A 50 -15.11 8.94 6.27
CA HIS A 50 -15.25 10.36 6.02
C HIS A 50 -14.00 10.93 5.35
N ALA A 51 -14.17 11.99 4.56
CA ALA A 51 -13.06 12.74 3.99
C ALA A 51 -12.30 13.49 5.10
N GLY A 52 -11.02 13.18 5.29
CA GLY A 52 -10.21 13.76 6.36
C GLY A 52 -8.77 14.05 5.94
N CYS A 53 -8.08 14.85 6.76
CA CYS A 53 -6.66 15.11 6.59
C CYS A 53 -5.86 13.88 7.08
N ILE A 54 -4.84 13.49 6.32
CA ILE A 54 -3.98 12.36 6.68
C ILE A 54 -2.65 12.93 7.19
N GLY A 55 -2.37 12.78 8.49
CA GLY A 55 -1.13 13.29 9.09
C GLY A 55 -0.09 12.19 9.36
N TYR A 56 -0.55 10.98 9.66
CA TYR A 56 0.32 9.86 10.01
C TYR A 56 -0.16 8.55 9.41
N ILE A 57 0.79 7.75 8.93
CA ILE A 57 0.53 6.42 8.40
C ILE A 57 1.52 5.43 9.02
N ASP A 58 1.00 4.42 9.70
CA ASP A 58 1.81 3.27 10.12
C ASP A 58 1.54 2.09 9.20
N VAL A 59 2.61 1.41 8.78
CA VAL A 59 2.52 0.25 7.89
C VAL A 59 3.30 -0.91 8.49
N GLY A 60 2.63 -2.03 8.70
CA GLY A 60 3.27 -3.32 8.93
C GLY A 60 3.49 -4.02 7.61
N ASN A 61 4.74 -4.33 7.27
CA ASN A 61 5.06 -5.05 6.05
C ASN A 61 4.75 -6.56 6.19
N SER A 62 4.50 -7.22 5.07
CA SER A 62 4.49 -8.68 4.95
C SER A 62 5.17 -9.12 3.65
N GLY A 63 6.47 -8.82 3.52
CA GLY A 63 7.30 -9.25 2.40
C GLY A 63 7.27 -8.36 1.16
N SER A 64 6.65 -7.17 1.20
CA SER A 64 6.72 -6.20 0.10
C SER A 64 8.06 -5.47 0.10
N ALA A 65 8.66 -5.28 -1.08
CA ALA A 65 9.89 -4.50 -1.21
C ALA A 65 9.61 -3.00 -1.25
N PHE A 66 8.57 -2.62 -1.98
CA PHE A 66 8.16 -1.23 -2.13
C PHE A 66 6.69 -1.04 -1.84
N LEU A 67 6.35 0.14 -1.34
CA LEU A 67 4.99 0.62 -1.15
C LEU A 67 4.86 2.04 -1.70
N GLN A 68 3.77 2.29 -2.41
CA GLN A 68 3.31 3.62 -2.79
C GLN A 68 1.89 3.82 -2.27
N ILE A 69 1.58 5.00 -1.76
CA ILE A 69 0.24 5.37 -1.30
C ILE A 69 -0.22 6.60 -2.07
N GLU A 70 -1.38 6.49 -2.66
CA GLU A 70 -2.02 7.55 -3.42
C GLU A 70 -3.39 7.84 -2.82
N VAL A 71 -3.88 9.06 -3.00
CA VAL A 71 -5.13 9.55 -2.44
C VAL A 71 -6.00 10.17 -3.50
N GLY A 72 -7.30 10.06 -3.30
CA GLY A 72 -8.30 10.61 -4.20
C GLY A 72 -9.58 10.94 -3.44
N ARG A 73 -10.56 11.44 -4.18
CA ARG A 73 -11.90 11.66 -3.63
C ARG A 73 -12.92 10.79 -4.35
N SER A 74 -13.89 10.27 -3.62
CA SER A 74 -15.00 9.50 -4.18
C SER A 74 -15.88 10.30 -5.13
N SER A 75 -15.90 11.62 -4.95
CA SER A 75 -16.59 12.58 -5.83
C SER A 75 -15.81 12.94 -7.09
N TRP A 76 -14.57 12.48 -7.25
CA TRP A 76 -13.80 12.75 -8.46
C TRP A 76 -14.33 11.96 -9.65
N PRO A 77 -14.26 12.55 -10.86
CA PRO A 77 -14.49 11.83 -12.10
C PRO A 77 -13.60 10.58 -12.22
N PRO A 78 -14.07 9.48 -12.84
CA PRO A 78 -13.31 8.24 -12.95
C PRO A 78 -11.99 8.36 -13.73
N ASP A 79 -11.88 9.36 -14.59
CA ASP A 79 -10.73 9.69 -15.42
C ASP A 79 -9.68 10.57 -14.70
N ARG A 80 -9.99 11.05 -13.50
CA ARG A 80 -9.03 11.83 -12.72
C ARG A 80 -8.04 10.91 -12.01
N ASP A 81 -6.75 11.18 -12.23
CA ASP A 81 -5.68 10.46 -11.57
C ASP A 81 -5.66 10.72 -10.05
N TYR A 82 -5.26 9.67 -9.32
CA TYR A 82 -4.97 9.78 -7.90
C TYR A 82 -3.73 10.64 -7.67
N LEU A 83 -3.73 11.38 -6.57
CA LEU A 83 -2.59 12.17 -6.14
C LEU A 83 -1.65 11.30 -5.30
N THR A 84 -0.34 11.35 -5.56
CA THR A 84 0.62 10.64 -4.70
C THR A 84 0.68 11.31 -3.33
N LEU A 85 0.42 10.55 -2.25
CA LEU A 85 0.58 11.01 -0.87
C LEU A 85 1.94 10.55 -0.31
N LEU A 86 2.25 9.27 -0.46
CA LEU A 86 3.54 8.69 -0.13
C LEU A 86 4.18 8.17 -1.41
N PRO A 87 5.30 8.78 -1.87
CA PRO A 87 6.06 8.28 -3.01
C PRO A 87 6.52 6.84 -2.77
N THR A 88 6.86 6.14 -3.85
CA THR A 88 7.39 4.77 -3.76
C THR A 88 8.55 4.69 -2.77
N THR A 89 8.30 4.00 -1.66
CA THR A 89 9.21 3.92 -0.54
C THR A 89 9.62 2.47 -0.30
N THR A 90 10.88 2.27 0.09
CA THR A 90 11.44 0.95 0.35
C THR A 90 10.96 0.43 1.71
N LEU A 91 10.30 -0.73 1.73
CA LEU A 91 9.96 -1.47 2.94
C LEU A 91 10.94 -2.61 3.21
N MET A 92 11.58 -3.16 2.17
CA MET A 92 12.66 -4.15 2.30
C MET A 92 13.80 -3.82 1.35
N MET A 93 15.03 -3.95 1.84
CA MET A 93 16.20 -3.84 0.99
C MET A 93 16.27 -5.01 -0.01
N PRO A 94 16.85 -4.82 -1.21
CA PRO A 94 16.93 -5.90 -2.20
C PRO A 94 17.62 -7.17 -1.71
N ALA A 95 18.63 -7.05 -0.83
CA ALA A 95 19.31 -8.20 -0.24
C ALA A 95 18.38 -9.02 0.68
N ASP A 96 17.63 -8.33 1.55
CA ASP A 96 16.67 -8.94 2.46
C ASP A 96 15.51 -9.57 1.69
N ALA A 97 15.02 -8.91 0.64
CA ALA A 97 13.96 -9.42 -0.21
C ALA A 97 14.35 -10.71 -0.95
N LYS A 98 15.60 -10.83 -1.42
CA LYS A 98 16.11 -12.05 -2.07
C LYS A 98 16.24 -13.24 -1.12
N GLN A 99 16.61 -12.97 0.13
CA GLN A 99 16.81 -13.99 1.17
C GLN A 99 15.58 -14.23 2.04
N ASP A 100 14.50 -13.49 1.76
CA ASP A 100 13.24 -13.52 2.48
C ASP A 100 13.36 -13.22 3.99
N ARG A 101 14.26 -12.30 4.34
CA ARG A 101 14.51 -11.86 5.72
C ARG A 101 13.77 -10.56 6.03
N ASN A 102 13.47 -10.29 7.31
CA ASN A 102 12.87 -9.04 7.77
C ASN A 102 11.53 -8.67 7.09
N ARG A 103 10.71 -9.67 6.77
CA ARG A 103 9.44 -9.48 6.06
C ARG A 103 8.41 -8.64 6.81
N SER A 104 8.50 -8.62 8.14
CA SER A 104 7.51 -8.05 9.07
C SER A 104 7.92 -6.70 9.67
N GLY A 105 8.79 -5.95 8.99
CA GLY A 105 9.20 -4.61 9.44
C GLY A 105 8.03 -3.63 9.48
N VAL A 106 8.01 -2.77 10.49
CA VAL A 106 7.03 -1.68 10.61
C VAL A 106 7.71 -0.36 10.22
N ARG A 107 7.02 0.46 9.42
CA ARG A 107 7.44 1.83 9.10
C ARG A 107 6.35 2.82 9.47
N MET A 108 6.76 3.93 10.06
CA MET A 108 5.89 5.04 10.43
C MET A 108 6.24 6.22 9.53
N PHE A 109 5.24 6.77 8.87
CA PHE A 109 5.35 7.94 8.02
C PHE A 109 4.67 9.10 8.72
N LYS A 110 5.41 10.19 8.90
CA LYS A 110 4.91 11.45 9.46
C LYS A 110 4.70 12.45 8.33
N GLU A 111 4.12 13.60 8.63
CA GLU A 111 3.90 14.68 7.66
C GLU A 111 5.14 15.02 6.83
N GLY A 112 6.34 15.01 7.42
CA GLY A 112 7.60 15.27 6.70
C GLY A 112 7.99 14.20 5.66
N ASP A 113 7.41 13.00 5.73
CA ASP A 113 7.62 11.92 4.76
C ASP A 113 6.55 11.93 3.64
N LEU A 114 5.47 12.69 3.83
CA LEU A 114 4.32 12.76 2.94
C LEU A 114 4.46 14.00 2.03
N LEU A 115 3.90 13.93 0.81
CA LEU A 115 3.96 15.07 -0.10
C LEU A 115 3.04 16.21 0.36
N ALA A 116 3.63 17.40 0.51
CA ALA A 116 2.93 18.61 0.97
C ALA A 116 1.71 18.98 0.12
N SER A 117 1.74 18.68 -1.19
CA SER A 117 0.61 18.90 -2.10
C SER A 117 -0.63 18.09 -1.71
N ALA A 118 -0.44 16.91 -1.13
CA ALA A 118 -1.53 16.05 -0.68
C ALA A 118 -1.97 16.36 0.76
N LEU A 119 -1.08 16.89 1.62
CA LEU A 119 -1.40 17.17 3.02
C LEU A 119 -2.38 18.34 3.22
N ALA A 120 -2.44 19.27 2.28
CA ALA A 120 -3.32 20.44 2.36
C ALA A 120 -4.81 20.13 2.13
N GLU A 121 -5.14 18.92 1.71
CA GLU A 121 -6.48 18.51 1.30
C GLU A 121 -7.04 17.36 2.15
N LYS A 122 -8.36 17.17 2.05
CA LYS A 122 -9.08 16.05 2.67
C LYS A 122 -9.36 14.96 1.65
N TRP A 123 -9.15 13.72 2.08
CA TRP A 123 -9.23 12.53 1.23
C TRP A 123 -10.18 11.52 1.84
N ASP A 124 -10.94 10.84 0.99
CA ASP A 124 -11.79 9.71 1.39
C ASP A 124 -11.48 8.43 0.60
N ARG A 125 -10.56 8.47 -0.37
CA ARG A 125 -10.05 7.28 -1.05
C ARG A 125 -8.54 7.19 -0.93
N VAL A 126 -8.07 5.99 -0.63
CA VAL A 126 -6.66 5.66 -0.46
C VAL A 126 -6.33 4.44 -1.31
N ARG A 127 -5.40 4.59 -2.24
CA ARG A 127 -4.91 3.51 -3.07
C ARG A 127 -3.54 3.06 -2.59
N LEU A 128 -3.41 1.76 -2.37
CA LEU A 128 -2.18 1.10 -1.96
C LEU A 128 -1.61 0.34 -3.15
N THR A 129 -0.32 0.55 -3.43
CA THR A 129 0.42 -0.22 -4.44
C THR A 129 1.65 -0.83 -3.80
N CYS A 130 1.61 -2.13 -3.55
CA CYS A 130 2.74 -2.92 -3.06
C CYS A 130 3.45 -3.59 -4.23
N SER A 131 4.77 -3.69 -4.18
CA SER A 131 5.52 -4.49 -5.16
C SER A 131 6.68 -5.24 -4.53
N GLN A 132 7.02 -6.37 -5.15
CA GLN A 132 8.13 -7.21 -4.74
C GLN A 132 8.84 -7.70 -6.00
N PRO A 133 9.80 -6.97 -6.59
CA PRO A 133 10.45 -7.38 -7.84
C PRO A 133 11.58 -8.40 -7.64
N PHE A 134 12.10 -8.57 -6.41
CA PHE A 134 13.30 -9.37 -6.16
C PHE A 134 13.03 -10.85 -5.91
N HIS A 135 11.84 -11.22 -5.41
CA HIS A 135 11.51 -12.62 -5.10
C HIS A 135 10.26 -13.13 -5.83
N ARG A 136 10.43 -13.85 -6.95
CA ARG A 136 9.39 -14.16 -7.97
C ARG A 136 8.22 -15.03 -7.52
N HIS A 137 8.46 -15.86 -6.53
CA HIS A 137 7.51 -16.91 -6.14
C HIS A 137 6.98 -16.75 -4.71
N ALA A 138 7.48 -15.78 -3.95
CA ALA A 138 6.95 -15.49 -2.63
C ALA A 138 5.68 -14.66 -2.72
N GLN A 139 4.72 -14.99 -1.87
CA GLN A 139 3.62 -14.10 -1.57
C GLN A 139 4.16 -12.85 -0.87
N PHE A 140 3.54 -11.71 -1.10
CA PHE A 140 3.89 -10.46 -0.45
C PHE A 140 2.63 -9.61 -0.27
N GLY A 141 2.73 -8.62 0.60
CA GLY A 141 1.68 -7.64 0.84
C GLY A 141 1.95 -6.89 2.12
N LEU A 142 0.90 -6.59 2.89
CA LEU A 142 1.00 -5.83 4.13
C LEU A 142 0.34 -6.61 5.27
N ALA A 143 0.91 -6.49 6.47
CA ALA A 143 0.32 -7.02 7.69
C ALA A 143 -0.81 -6.12 8.21
N PHE A 144 -0.61 -4.81 8.17
CA PHE A 144 -1.63 -3.82 8.54
C PHE A 144 -1.29 -2.44 7.94
N ILE A 145 -2.28 -1.56 7.90
CA ILE A 145 -2.10 -0.13 7.67
C ILE A 145 -2.97 0.66 8.64
N ARG A 146 -2.44 1.72 9.24
CA ARG A 146 -3.18 2.60 10.15
C ARG A 146 -3.02 4.04 9.72
N ILE A 147 -4.14 4.69 9.41
CA ILE A 147 -4.22 6.08 8.97
C ILE A 147 -4.81 6.92 10.11
N ARG A 148 -4.08 7.97 10.53
CA ARG A 148 -4.49 8.90 11.59
C ARG A 148 -4.57 10.33 11.08
N THR A 149 -5.47 11.10 11.68
CA THR A 149 -5.49 12.55 11.50
C THR A 149 -4.37 13.19 12.31
N PRO A 150 -3.93 14.40 11.95
CA PRO A 150 -3.01 15.16 12.79
C PRO A 150 -3.60 15.46 14.19
N GLU A 151 -4.91 15.71 14.28
CA GLU A 151 -5.61 16.04 15.53
C GLU A 151 -5.60 14.90 16.57
N ASP A 152 -5.63 13.63 16.11
CA ASP A 152 -5.59 12.44 16.97
C ASP A 152 -4.29 12.33 17.81
N THR A 153 -3.25 13.12 17.52
CA THR A 153 -1.94 13.01 18.17
C THR A 153 -1.85 13.82 19.48
N GLU A 154 -2.62 14.90 19.60
CA GLU A 154 -2.56 15.83 20.74
C GLU A 154 -3.16 15.21 22.02
N GLU A 155 -4.14 14.30 21.91
CA GLU A 155 -4.75 13.65 23.08
C GLU A 155 -3.87 12.57 23.73
N SER A 156 -2.90 12.00 22.99
CA SER A 156 -1.99 10.97 23.52
C SER A 156 -0.72 11.52 24.16
N GLN A 157 -0.53 12.85 24.16
CA GLN A 157 0.62 13.56 24.76
C GLN A 157 0.14 14.53 25.87
N GLY A 158 -0.85 14.14 26.68
CA GLY A 158 -1.28 14.87 27.87
C GLY A 158 -0.51 14.49 29.15
N SER A 159 0.30 15.42 29.65
CA SER A 159 1.15 15.43 30.86
C SER A 159 0.62 14.84 32.19
N PRO A 160 1.51 14.41 33.12
CA PRO A 160 1.23 14.48 34.55
C PRO A 160 1.30 15.94 35.00
N ALA A 161 0.16 16.63 35.03
CA ALA A 161 0.07 17.98 35.55
C ALA A 161 0.31 18.01 37.07
N ALA A 162 1.20 18.92 37.46
CA ALA A 162 1.68 19.19 38.80
C ALA A 162 0.57 19.56 39.80
N ARG A 163 0.75 19.12 41.06
CA ARG A 163 0.03 19.67 42.22
C ARG A 163 0.85 20.82 42.83
N SER A 164 0.29 22.02 42.62
CA SER A 164 0.28 23.20 43.50
C SER A 164 1.55 24.03 43.75
N PRO A 165 1.44 25.38 43.64
CA PRO A 165 2.47 26.33 44.09
C PRO A 165 2.25 26.71 45.57
N GLY A 166 3.34 26.82 46.33
CA GLY A 166 3.29 27.42 47.65
C GLY A 166 4.49 27.12 48.54
N GLN A 167 5.62 27.79 48.33
CA GLN A 167 6.39 28.33 49.46
C GLN A 167 7.47 29.32 49.02
N VAL A 168 7.41 30.48 49.66
CA VAL A 168 8.39 31.56 49.66
C VAL A 168 9.69 31.14 50.36
N GLY A 169 10.83 31.63 49.88
CA GLY A 169 12.13 31.48 50.53
C GLY A 169 13.20 32.31 49.85
N LEU A 170 13.44 33.51 50.37
CA LEU A 170 14.60 34.35 50.07
C LEU A 170 15.91 33.58 50.34
N TRP A 171 16.91 33.68 49.46
CA TRP A 171 18.32 33.82 49.86
C TRP A 171 19.07 34.68 48.84
N VAL A 172 19.65 35.76 49.34
CA VAL A 172 20.59 36.65 48.66
C VAL A 172 21.99 36.09 48.85
N GLY A 173 22.80 36.10 47.78
CA GLY A 173 24.20 36.47 47.90
C GLY A 173 25.25 35.40 47.61
N HIS A 174 26.26 35.90 46.88
CA HIS A 174 27.67 35.57 46.91
C HIS A 174 28.30 34.70 45.80
N VAL A 175 29.15 35.40 45.06
CA VAL A 175 30.20 34.98 44.14
C VAL A 175 31.37 34.33 44.90
N TRP A 176 31.84 33.21 44.38
CA TRP A 176 33.24 32.70 44.27
C TRP A 176 33.11 31.30 43.65
N GLY A 177 33.93 30.79 42.74
CA GLY A 177 35.36 30.93 42.51
C GLY A 177 35.89 29.51 42.24
N SER A 178 36.40 29.28 41.03
CA SER A 178 37.35 28.21 40.60
C SER A 178 37.37 26.84 41.31
N GLY A 179 37.18 25.77 40.52
CA GLY A 179 37.65 24.42 40.90
C GLY A 179 37.16 23.29 39.98
N PHE A 180 37.97 22.92 38.98
CA PHE A 180 37.93 21.59 38.35
C PHE A 180 38.31 20.51 39.39
N PRO A 181 37.76 19.26 39.33
CA PRO A 181 38.31 18.27 38.40
C PRO A 181 37.31 17.31 37.73
N ARG A 182 37.82 16.70 36.65
CA ARG A 182 37.39 15.51 35.88
C ARG A 182 36.64 14.43 36.69
N VAL A 183 35.71 13.70 36.04
CA VAL A 183 35.87 12.32 35.49
C VAL A 183 34.54 11.83 34.87
N GLY A 184 34.58 11.37 33.61
CA GLY A 184 33.91 10.13 33.14
C GLY A 184 32.41 10.14 32.77
N PRO A 185 32.04 9.81 31.51
CA PRO A 185 30.65 9.72 31.04
C PRO A 185 30.12 8.27 31.01
N GLN A 186 28.78 8.13 30.88
CA GLN A 186 28.04 7.11 30.12
C GLN A 186 26.85 6.52 30.89
N ALA A 187 25.70 7.20 30.86
CA ALA A 187 24.40 6.56 31.11
C ALA A 187 23.82 6.11 29.75
N ARG A 188 23.88 4.80 29.51
CA ARG A 188 23.21 4.15 28.38
C ARG A 188 21.70 4.29 28.56
N GLY A 189 21.05 4.92 27.58
CA GLY A 189 19.60 4.95 27.48
C GLY A 189 19.04 3.54 27.41
N LEU A 190 18.08 3.24 28.29
CA LEU A 190 17.20 2.08 28.16
C LEU A 190 16.36 2.25 26.90
N GLN A 191 16.81 1.62 25.81
CA GLN A 191 15.97 1.40 24.66
C GLN A 191 14.98 0.28 25.03
N ARG A 192 13.73 0.66 25.31
CA ARG A 192 12.61 -0.28 25.45
C ARG A 192 12.43 -1.02 24.11
N SER A 193 13.04 -2.19 24.01
CA SER A 193 12.79 -3.18 22.98
C SER A 193 11.39 -3.74 23.20
N LEU A 194 10.40 -3.26 22.45
CA LEU A 194 9.19 -4.02 22.20
C LEU A 194 9.53 -5.06 21.14
N ARG A 195 9.95 -6.22 21.65
CA ARG A 195 10.20 -7.44 20.86
C ARG A 195 8.85 -7.92 20.33
N TRP A 196 8.59 -7.70 19.05
CA TRP A 196 7.53 -8.39 18.33
C TRP A 196 8.01 -9.81 18.06
N ASP A 197 7.36 -10.79 18.66
CA ASP A 197 7.73 -12.19 18.47
C ASP A 197 7.40 -12.63 17.03
N PRO A 198 8.37 -13.19 16.29
CA PRO A 198 8.11 -13.76 14.98
C PRO A 198 7.31 -15.05 15.12
N PHE A 199 6.12 -15.09 14.51
CA PHE A 199 5.33 -16.33 14.39
C PHE A 199 6.14 -17.43 13.68
N PRO A 200 6.12 -18.69 14.17
CA PRO A 200 6.76 -19.80 13.49
C PRO A 200 5.92 -20.31 12.32
N SER A 201 6.34 -20.00 11.09
CA SER A 201 5.78 -20.62 9.88
C SER A 201 6.27 -22.06 9.75
N ARG A 202 5.46 -23.02 10.20
CA ARG A 202 5.49 -24.40 9.72
C ARG A 202 4.08 -24.79 9.29
N ALA A 203 3.80 -24.67 7.99
CA ALA A 203 2.66 -25.31 7.37
C ALA A 203 3.17 -26.29 6.32
N ILE A 204 2.83 -27.55 6.56
CA ILE A 204 3.10 -28.72 5.72
C ILE A 204 2.36 -28.54 4.39
N VAL A 205 3.06 -28.83 3.30
CA VAL A 205 2.52 -28.89 1.95
C VAL A 205 1.38 -29.91 1.92
N SER A 206 0.15 -29.44 1.72
CA SER A 206 -0.95 -30.29 1.28
C SER A 206 -1.32 -29.87 -0.14
N THR A 207 -0.89 -30.68 -1.10
CA THR A 207 -1.29 -30.61 -2.49
C THR A 207 -2.78 -30.90 -2.62
N GLN A 208 -3.60 -29.86 -2.71
CA GLN A 208 -4.94 -29.97 -3.29
C GLN A 208 -4.94 -29.28 -4.65
N LEU A 209 -4.95 -30.13 -5.67
CA LEU A 209 -5.13 -29.81 -7.09
C LEU A 209 -6.44 -29.02 -7.24
N CYS A 210 -6.37 -27.75 -7.62
CA CYS A 210 -7.51 -27.03 -8.16
C CYS A 210 -7.84 -27.61 -9.54
N ARG A 211 -8.65 -28.67 -9.59
CA ARG A 211 -9.32 -29.11 -10.81
C ARG A 211 -10.50 -28.17 -11.07
N GLY A 212 -10.31 -27.21 -11.99
CA GLY A 212 -11.40 -26.54 -12.68
C GLY A 212 -11.79 -27.31 -13.96
N PRO A 213 -13.08 -27.32 -14.37
CA PRO A 213 -13.54 -28.14 -15.48
C PRO A 213 -13.15 -27.58 -16.86
N LEU A 214 -12.56 -28.44 -17.70
CA LEU A 214 -12.46 -28.25 -19.15
C LEU A 214 -13.88 -28.10 -19.72
N ARG A 215 -14.18 -26.96 -20.36
CA ARG A 215 -15.28 -26.90 -21.32
C ARG A 215 -14.78 -27.37 -22.69
N LEU A 216 -15.34 -28.50 -23.13
CA LEU A 216 -15.13 -29.08 -24.45
C LEU A 216 -15.59 -28.11 -25.55
N LEU A 217 -14.74 -27.97 -26.56
CA LEU A 217 -15.10 -27.55 -27.91
C LEU A 217 -15.99 -28.64 -28.54
N ALA A 218 -17.26 -28.32 -28.79
CA ALA A 218 -18.11 -29.10 -29.68
C ALA A 218 -18.21 -28.40 -31.04
N ARG A 219 -17.55 -29.00 -32.03
CA ARG A 219 -17.81 -28.84 -33.46
C ARG A 219 -19.28 -29.17 -33.74
N SER A 220 -19.95 -28.38 -34.57
CA SER A 220 -21.07 -28.85 -35.38
C SER A 220 -20.79 -28.51 -36.84
N ALA A 221 -20.83 -29.54 -37.67
CA ALA A 221 -20.65 -29.49 -39.10
C ALA A 221 -21.97 -29.88 -39.78
N GLY A 222 -22.25 -29.23 -40.92
CA GLY A 222 -23.18 -29.68 -41.95
C GLY A 222 -24.34 -28.70 -42.21
N ASN A 223 -24.82 -28.50 -43.43
CA ASN A 223 -24.40 -28.93 -44.76
C ASN A 223 -25.32 -28.23 -45.80
N VAL A 224 -24.90 -28.22 -47.09
CA VAL A 224 -25.71 -28.09 -48.33
C VAL A 224 -26.33 -26.71 -48.67
N SER A 225 -25.73 -25.94 -49.59
CA SER A 225 -25.95 -25.88 -51.07
C SER A 225 -27.19 -25.10 -51.52
N SER A 226 -27.00 -24.03 -52.31
CA SER A 226 -27.73 -23.88 -53.59
C SER A 226 -27.09 -22.84 -54.52
N HIS A 227 -27.19 -23.13 -55.81
CA HIS A 227 -26.67 -22.42 -56.97
C HIS A 227 -27.38 -21.09 -57.25
N ARG A 228 -26.64 -20.08 -57.76
CA ARG A 228 -26.96 -19.38 -59.05
C ARG A 228 -25.97 -18.25 -59.36
N ALA A 229 -25.34 -18.32 -60.54
CA ALA A 229 -24.93 -17.16 -61.35
C ALA A 229 -26.20 -16.57 -62.04
N PRO A 230 -26.23 -15.35 -62.65
CA PRO A 230 -25.32 -14.95 -63.73
C PRO A 230 -24.96 -13.44 -63.88
N SER A 231 -23.96 -13.22 -64.76
CA SER A 231 -23.56 -12.08 -65.63
C SER A 231 -24.36 -10.75 -65.70
N SER A 232 -23.62 -9.62 -65.81
CA SER A 232 -23.67 -8.64 -66.95
C SER A 232 -22.68 -7.48 -66.70
N THR A 233 -21.60 -7.26 -67.46
CA THR A 233 -21.40 -6.52 -68.74
C THR A 233 -21.47 -4.98 -68.67
N CYS A 234 -20.54 -4.34 -69.41
CA CYS A 234 -20.43 -2.91 -69.83
C CYS A 234 -19.87 -1.92 -68.80
N GLY A 235 -18.95 -1.00 -69.09
CA GLY A 235 -18.19 -0.53 -70.26
C GLY A 235 -17.19 0.50 -69.68
N GLY A 236 -15.98 0.73 -70.18
CA GLY A 236 -15.66 1.23 -71.51
C GLY A 236 -15.24 2.71 -71.43
N PHE A 237 -14.02 2.99 -71.93
CA PHE A 237 -13.46 4.30 -72.33
C PHE A 237 -12.95 5.25 -71.22
N ALA A 238 -11.63 5.46 -71.13
CA ALA A 238 -10.80 6.46 -71.86
C ALA A 238 -10.81 7.83 -71.12
N ARG A 239 -9.74 8.65 -71.03
CA ARG A 239 -8.59 8.86 -71.90
C ARG A 239 -7.53 9.70 -71.13
N LYS A 240 -6.32 9.64 -71.67
CA LYS A 240 -5.08 10.39 -71.36
C LYS A 240 -5.23 11.90 -71.05
N SER A 241 -4.47 12.32 -70.05
CA SER A 241 -3.36 13.28 -70.10
C SER A 241 -3.48 14.67 -70.75
N ARG A 242 -3.19 15.68 -69.90
CA ARG A 242 -2.32 16.86 -70.08
C ARG A 242 -2.82 18.13 -70.82
N SER A 243 -2.80 19.20 -70.02
CA SER A 243 -2.14 20.51 -70.23
C SER A 243 -2.87 21.63 -70.97
N ILE A 244 -3.09 22.72 -70.23
CA ILE A 244 -3.14 24.14 -70.64
C ILE A 244 -2.48 24.88 -69.44
N ALA A 245 -1.59 25.87 -69.48
CA ALA A 245 -1.13 26.88 -70.46
C ALA A 245 -1.61 26.82 -71.91
#